data_AF-A0A7X7U3N4-F1
#
_entry.id   AF-A0A7X7U3N4-F1
#
_cell.length_a   1.000
_cell.length_b   1.000
_cell.length_c   1.000
_cell.angle_alpha   90.00
_cell.angle_beta   90.00
_cell.angle_gamma   90.00
#
_symmetry.space_group_name_H-M   'P 1'
#
loop_
_entity.id
_entity.type
_entity.pdbx_description
1 polymer ?
#
loop_
_entity_poly.entity_id
_entity_poly.type
_entity_poly.pdbx_seq_one_letter_code
_entity_poly.pdbx_strand_id
1 'polypeptide(L)' 'MARNQLKGSWTKDDVKELKKLFPNRPTAEVAAELGRPTEAVKKKASRMGLRKSRKYMKGLGRT' A
#
# COMPACT_ATOMS: atom_id res chain seq x y z
N MET A 1 -6.54 -6.46 17.58
CA MET A 1 -5.44 -5.54 17.94
C MET A 1 -5.52 -4.33 17.03
N ALA A 2 -5.99 -3.18 17.54
CA ALA A 2 -6.00 -1.93 16.77
C ALA A 2 -4.54 -1.47 16.61
N ARG A 3 -3.97 -1.65 15.42
CA ARG A 3 -2.62 -1.22 15.07
C ARG A 3 -2.61 0.31 14.96
N ASN A 4 -2.60 0.99 16.12
CA ASN A 4 -2.45 2.44 16.24
C ASN A 4 -1.02 2.85 15.86
N GLN A 5 -0.73 2.85 14.56
CA GLN A 5 0.59 3.12 14.02
C GLN A 5 0.78 4.62 13.78
N LEU A 6 1.12 5.33 14.85
CA LEU A 6 1.57 6.71 14.81
C LEU A 6 2.93 6.83 14.08
N LYS A 7 3.14 8.02 13.50
CA LYS A 7 4.30 8.50 12.71
C LYS A 7 5.63 7.79 13.02
N GLY A 8 6.09 6.91 12.13
CA GLY A 8 7.53 6.57 12.05
C GLY A 8 7.84 5.16 11.60
N SER A 9 7.39 4.17 12.35
CA SER A 9 7.87 2.79 12.15
C SER A 9 6.95 1.98 11.26
N TRP A 10 7.42 1.66 10.06
CA TRP A 10 6.88 0.58 9.24
C TRP A 10 7.41 -0.73 9.79
N THR A 11 6.54 -1.58 10.33
CA THR A 11 6.96 -2.89 10.78
C THR A 11 7.23 -3.80 9.57
N LYS A 12 7.97 -4.89 9.80
CA LYS A 12 8.23 -5.90 8.77
C LYS A 12 6.91 -6.51 8.25
N ASP A 13 5.91 -6.60 9.12
CA ASP A 13 4.57 -7.11 8.81
C ASP A 13 3.81 -6.15 7.88
N ASP A 14 3.78 -4.85 8.22
CA ASP A 14 3.15 -3.82 7.37
C ASP A 14 3.76 -3.78 5.96
N VAL A 15 5.09 -3.94 5.87
CA VAL A 15 5.79 -3.95 4.60
C VAL A 15 5.46 -5.21 3.79
N LYS A 16 5.31 -6.37 4.44
CA LYS A 16 4.88 -7.61 3.79
C LYS A 16 3.45 -7.49 3.26
N GLU A 17 2.52 -7.01 4.09
CA GLU A 17 1.13 -6.77 3.69
C GLU A 17 1.06 -5.75 2.54
N LEU A 18 1.76 -4.63 2.66
CA LEU A 18 1.82 -3.62 1.61
C LEU A 18 2.31 -4.22 0.28
N LYS A 19 3.38 -5.03 0.29
CA LYS A 19 3.89 -5.70 -0.92
C LYS A 19 2.89 -6.68 -1.53
N LYS A 20 2.13 -7.39 -0.70
CA LYS A 20 1.15 -8.39 -1.14
C LYS A 20 -0.11 -7.75 -1.73
N LEU A 21 -0.57 -6.65 -1.13
CA LEU A 21 -1.87 -6.04 -1.44
C LEU A 21 -1.76 -4.94 -2.51
N PHE A 22 -0.69 -4.14 -2.48
CA PHE A 22 -0.50 -2.98 -3.36
C PHE A 22 -0.60 -3.27 -4.87
N PRO A 23 -0.10 -4.42 -5.40
CA PRO A 23 -0.17 -4.71 -6.83
C PRO A 23 -1.60 -4.96 -7.33
N ASN A 24 -2.48 -5.49 -6.46
CA ASN A 24 -3.79 -5.99 -6.85
C ASN A 24 -4.95 -5.13 -6.33
N ARG A 25 -4.71 -4.24 -5.36
CA ARG A 25 -5.75 -3.41 -4.72
C ARG A 25 -5.52 -1.90 -4.90
N PRO A 26 -6.59 -1.09 -4.80
CA PRO A 26 -6.47 0.36 -4.67
C PRO A 26 -5.69 0.74 -3.41
N THR A 27 -4.90 1.81 -3.50
CA THR A 27 -4.06 2.28 -2.38
C THR A 27 -4.91 2.70 -1.19
N ALA A 28 -6.15 3.13 -1.43
CA ALA A 28 -7.16 3.45 -0.42
C ALA A 28 -7.54 2.25 0.44
N GLU A 29 -7.78 1.08 -0.17
CA GLU A 29 -8.11 -0.12 0.59
C GLU A 29 -6.91 -0.65 1.37
N VAL A 30 -5.72 -0.65 0.76
CA VAL A 30 -4.49 -1.03 1.46
C VAL A 30 -4.22 -0.11 2.65
N ALA A 31 -4.52 1.18 2.50
CA ALA A 31 -4.42 2.16 3.57
C ALA A 31 -5.42 1.90 4.70
N ALA A 32 -6.68 1.58 4.37
CA ALA A 32 -7.69 1.21 5.35
C ALA A 32 -7.31 -0.07 6.11
N GLU A 33 -6.82 -1.10 5.42
CA GLU A 33 -6.39 -2.38 6.03
C GLU A 33 -5.17 -2.19 6.95
N LEU A 34 -4.22 -1.34 6.56
CA LEU A 34 -3.06 -0.99 7.36
C LEU A 34 -3.36 0.05 8.47
N GLY A 35 -4.55 0.66 8.49
CA GLY A 35 -4.87 1.77 9.40
C GLY A 35 -3.98 3.00 9.21
N ARG A 36 -3.46 3.21 7.99
CA ARG A 36 -2.51 4.28 7.65
C ARG A 36 -3.12 5.24 6.63
N PRO A 37 -2.70 6.51 6.60
CA PRO A 37 -3.14 7.42 5.55
C PRO A 37 -2.60 6.96 4.18
N THR A 38 -3.44 7.09 3.16
CA THR A 38 -3.12 6.77 1.76
C THR A 38 -1.82 7.41 1.27
N GLU A 39 -1.57 8.65 1.68
CA GLU A 39 -0.36 9.39 1.36
C GLU A 39 0.91 8.74 1.95
N ALA A 40 0.84 8.20 3.18
CA ALA A 40 1.98 7.49 3.77
C ALA A 40 2.24 6.16 3.04
N VAL A 41 1.18 5.44 2.68
CA VAL A 41 1.25 4.21 1.89
C VAL A 41 1.86 4.48 0.52
N LYS A 42 1.39 5.53 -0.17
CA LYS A 42 1.91 5.97 -1.47
C LYS A 42 3.39 6.36 -1.36
N LYS A 43 3.77 7.21 -0.40
CA LYS A 43 5.18 7.59 -0.18
C LYS A 43 6.06 6.37 0.10
N LYS A 44 5.59 5.42 0.92
CA LYS A 44 6.34 4.20 1.22
C LYS A 44 6.46 3.29 0.00
N ALA A 45 5.37 3.09 -0.75
CA ALA A 45 5.36 2.32 -1.97
C ALA A 45 6.32 2.91 -3.02
N SER A 46 6.29 4.23 -3.23
CA SER A 46 7.23 4.93 -4.10
C SER A 46 8.68 4.76 -3.65
N ARG A 47 8.97 4.93 -2.34
CA ARG A 47 10.32 4.70 -1.77
C ARG A 47 10.80 3.26 -1.94
N MET A 48 9.88 2.29 -1.97
CA MET A 48 10.19 0.88 -2.17
C MET A 48 10.14 0.45 -3.66
N GLY A 49 9.84 1.36 -4.57
CA GLY A 49 9.68 1.03 -6.00
C GLY A 49 8.50 0.11 -6.30
N LEU A 50 7.51 0.02 -5.41
CA LEU A 50 6.33 -0.81 -5.61
C LEU A 50 5.45 -0.18 -6.69
N ARG A 51 5.12 -0.99 -7.69
CA ARG A 51 4.22 -0.63 -8.79
C ARG A 51 2.96 -1.47 -8.72
N LYS A 52 1.89 -0.93 -9.29
CA LYS A 52 0.65 -1.67 -9.47
C LYS A 52 0.85 -2.75 -10.53
N SER A 53 0.19 -3.89 -10.36
CA SER A 53 0.27 -4.99 -11.32
C SER A 53 -0.24 -4.52 -12.68
N ARG A 54 0.40 -5.01 -13.75
CA ARG A 54 -0.05 -4.75 -15.13
C ARG A 54 -1.52 -5.16 -15.33
N LYS A 55 -2.00 -6.21 -14.65
CA LYS A 55 -3.41 -6.59 -14.66
C LYS A 55 -4.32 -5.50 -14.07
N TYR A 56 -3.94 -4.94 -12.93
CA TYR A 56 -4.67 -3.85 -12.29
C TYR A 56 -4.64 -2.56 -13.12
N MET A 57 -3.50 -2.25 -13.74
CA MET A 57 -3.36 -1.09 -14.65
C MET A 57 -4.19 -1.25 -15.93
N LYS A 58 -4.21 -2.45 -16.52
CA LYS A 58 -5.06 -2.77 -17.69
C LYS A 58 -6.54 -2.60 -17.39
N GLY A 59 -7.00 -3.03 -16.21
CA GLY A 59 -8.40 -2.87 -15.79
C GLY A 59 -8.81 -1.42 -15.51
N LEU A 60 -7.84 -0.55 -15.19
CA LEU A 60 -8.07 0.88 -14.94
C LEU A 60 -8.00 1.77 -16.19
N GLY A 61 -7.76 1.20 -17.37
CA GLY A 61 -7.62 1.96 -18.62
C GLY A 61 -6.42 2.91 -18.63
N ARG A 62 -5.47 2.76 -17.71
CA ARG A 62 -4.26 3.57 -17.61
C ARG A 62 -3.11 2.82 -18.28
N THR A 63 -3.05 2.92 -19.60
CA THR A 63 -1.87 2.61 -20.42
C THR A 63 -1.08 3.86 -20.70
#